data_AF-L8EDR0-F1
#
_entry.id   AF-L8EDR0-F1
#
_cell.length_a   1.000
_cell.length_b   1.000
_cell.length_c   1.000
_cell.angle_alpha   90.00
_cell.angle_beta   90.00
_cell.angle_gamma   90.00
#
_symmetry.space_group_name_H-M   'P 1'
#
loop_
_entity.id
_entity.type
_entity.pdbx_description
1 polymer ?
#
loop_
_entity_poly.entity_id
_entity_poly.type
_entity_poly.pdbx_seq_one_letter_code
_entity_poly.pdbx_strand_id
1 'polypeptide(L)'
;MHGRLDEVVPAPVRAQLQAAEASLRKVATADLPAPVLMACAQRVVAVVGTMCGKLSEFAAPGADNFLNAERCCGGASTMLADNLGVHLVEKYGSAARDCDLSEVRDGILTLKWRATELDITEMAAWLAGSIAKADAAFESVVHRSTAPKKLCDTAAAAAELSHQAWAWLAGDSGGWP
;
A
#
# COMPACT_ATOMS: atom_id res chain seq x y z
N MET A 1 11.58 -17.79 8.92
CA MET A 1 11.44 -17.17 10.25
C MET A 1 10.17 -16.34 10.21
N HIS A 2 9.10 -16.81 10.84
CA HIS A 2 7.91 -16.00 11.13
C HIS A 2 7.95 -15.75 12.63
N GLY A 3 7.98 -14.49 13.09
CA GLY A 3 7.95 -14.29 14.54
C GLY A 3 8.05 -12.90 15.16
N ARG A 4 8.40 -11.80 14.47
CA ARG A 4 8.53 -10.49 15.15
C ARG A 4 7.69 -9.35 14.60
N LEU A 5 7.19 -9.42 13.37
CA LEU A 5 6.20 -8.44 12.86
C LEU A 5 4.95 -8.34 13.75
N ASP A 6 4.53 -9.45 14.38
CA ASP A 6 3.38 -9.48 15.28
C ASP A 6 3.64 -8.80 16.65
N GLU A 7 4.91 -8.65 17.02
CA GLU A 7 5.35 -8.02 18.27
C GLU A 7 5.72 -6.55 18.06
N VAL A 8 6.27 -6.23 16.89
CA VAL A 8 6.77 -4.92 16.53
C VAL A 8 5.63 -4.05 16.01
N VAL A 9 4.92 -4.51 14.98
CA VAL A 9 3.84 -3.72 14.38
C VAL A 9 2.69 -3.65 15.40
N PRO A 10 1.97 -2.53 15.51
CA PRO A 10 0.76 -2.49 16.34
C PRO A 10 -0.35 -3.35 15.74
N ALA A 11 -1.16 -4.00 16.58
CA ALA A 11 -2.28 -4.81 16.12
C ALA A 11 -3.28 -4.04 15.23
N PRO A 12 -3.63 -2.76 15.50
CA PRO A 12 -4.51 -1.99 14.61
C PRO A 12 -3.91 -1.82 13.21
N VAL A 13 -2.61 -1.52 13.12
CA VAL A 13 -1.88 -1.38 11.85
C VAL A 13 -1.93 -2.68 11.05
N ARG A 14 -1.61 -3.81 11.69
CA ARG A 14 -1.67 -5.13 11.04
C ARG A 14 -3.07 -5.45 10.54
N ALA A 15 -4.08 -5.22 11.37
CA ALA A 15 -5.47 -5.50 11.03
C ALA A 15 -5.91 -4.70 9.80
N GLN A 16 -5.52 -3.43 9.69
CA GLN A 16 -5.86 -2.59 8.54
C GLN A 16 -5.23 -3.10 7.24
N LEU A 17 -3.92 -3.41 7.25
CA LEU A 17 -3.24 -3.89 6.05
C LEU A 17 -3.73 -5.29 5.67
N GLN A 18 -3.90 -6.20 6.62
CA GLN A 18 -4.46 -7.53 6.38
C GLN A 18 -5.89 -7.47 5.83
N ALA A 19 -6.74 -6.58 6.35
CA ALA A 19 -8.09 -6.39 5.84
C ALA A 19 -8.09 -5.83 4.40
N ALA A 20 -7.16 -4.93 4.09
CA ALA A 20 -6.97 -4.41 2.73
C ALA A 20 -6.55 -5.52 1.76
N GLU A 21 -5.54 -6.31 2.12
CA GLU A 21 -5.06 -7.44 1.32
C GLU A 21 -6.12 -8.53 1.14
N ALA A 22 -6.86 -8.86 2.20
CA ALA A 22 -7.93 -9.84 2.15
C ALA A 22 -9.07 -9.39 1.22
N SER A 23 -9.43 -8.11 1.26
CA SER A 23 -10.42 -7.52 0.36
C SER A 23 -9.93 -7.60 -1.09
N LEU A 24 -8.69 -7.19 -1.36
CA LEU A 24 -8.09 -7.28 -2.69
C LEU A 24 -8.07 -8.71 -3.22
N ARG A 25 -7.61 -9.67 -2.42
CA ARG A 25 -7.57 -11.10 -2.78
C ARG A 25 -8.96 -11.63 -3.08
N LYS A 26 -9.96 -11.29 -2.26
CA LYS A 26 -11.35 -11.71 -2.47
C LYS A 26 -11.89 -11.18 -3.79
N VAL A 27 -11.64 -9.91 -4.09
CA VAL A 27 -12.11 -9.26 -5.32
C VAL A 27 -11.40 -9.80 -6.56
N ALA A 28 -10.09 -10.05 -6.47
CA ALA A 28 -9.31 -10.66 -7.55
C ALA A 28 -9.77 -12.10 -7.85
N THR A 29 -10.01 -12.92 -6.82
CA THR A 29 -10.49 -14.30 -6.99
C THR A 29 -11.94 -14.40 -7.48
N ALA A 30 -12.78 -13.42 -7.13
CA ALA A 30 -14.17 -13.35 -7.59
C ALA A 30 -14.33 -12.72 -8.99
N ASP A 31 -13.23 -12.34 -9.64
CA ASP A 31 -13.20 -11.66 -10.94
C ASP A 31 -14.17 -10.48 -11.05
N LEU A 32 -14.22 -9.65 -9.99
CA LEU A 32 -15.11 -8.49 -9.98
C LEU A 32 -14.66 -7.42 -11.00
N PRO A 33 -15.54 -6.45 -11.33
CA PRO A 33 -15.23 -5.40 -12.30
C PRO A 33 -13.96 -4.61 -11.95
N ALA A 34 -13.24 -4.18 -13.00
CA ALA A 34 -11.99 -3.43 -12.86
C ALA A 34 -12.03 -2.27 -11.86
N PRO A 35 -13.07 -1.41 -11.81
CA PRO A 35 -13.14 -0.33 -10.82
C PRO A 35 -13.16 -0.81 -9.37
N VAL A 36 -13.75 -1.97 -9.09
CA VAL A 36 -13.81 -2.56 -7.74
C VAL A 36 -12.43 -3.10 -7.37
N LEU A 37 -11.77 -3.79 -8.30
CA LEU A 37 -10.41 -4.29 -8.10
C LEU A 37 -9.43 -3.16 -7.84
N MET A 38 -9.49 -2.09 -8.65
CA MET A 38 -8.67 -0.89 -8.47
C MET A 38 -8.95 -0.18 -7.14
N ALA A 39 -10.20 -0.11 -6.69
CA ALA A 39 -10.55 0.48 -5.39
C ALA A 39 -10.00 -0.34 -4.21
N CYS A 40 -10.02 -1.67 -4.29
CA CYS A 40 -9.41 -2.51 -3.26
C CYS A 40 -7.87 -2.43 -3.27
N ALA A 41 -7.26 -2.32 -4.46
CA ALA A 41 -5.81 -2.12 -4.57
C ALA A 41 -5.39 -0.73 -4.05
N GLN A 42 -6.18 0.30 -4.33
CA GLN A 42 -5.99 1.65 -3.79
C GLN A 42 -5.93 1.66 -2.27
N ARG A 43 -6.75 0.85 -1.59
CA ARG A 43 -6.71 0.71 -0.12
C ARG A 43 -5.36 0.21 0.38
N VAL A 44 -4.79 -0.80 -0.28
CA VAL A 44 -3.48 -1.34 0.08
C VAL A 44 -2.42 -0.25 -0.06
N VAL A 45 -2.42 0.47 -1.18
CA VAL A 45 -1.50 1.59 -1.45
C VAL A 45 -1.65 2.70 -0.40
N ALA A 46 -2.86 3.07 -0.02
CA ALA A 46 -3.09 4.13 0.98
C ALA A 46 -2.58 3.76 2.38
N VAL A 47 -2.81 2.53 2.82
CA VAL A 47 -2.31 2.03 4.11
C VAL A 47 -0.79 1.97 4.11
N VAL A 48 -0.18 1.43 3.04
CA VAL A 48 1.28 1.35 2.92
C VAL A 48 1.91 2.74 2.85
N GLY A 49 1.34 3.66 2.07
CA GLY A 49 1.83 5.04 1.98
C GLY A 49 1.86 5.71 3.34
N THR A 50 0.77 5.59 4.11
CA THR A 50 0.69 6.14 5.48
C THR A 50 1.76 5.54 6.40
N MET A 51 1.97 4.22 6.31
CA MET A 51 3.02 3.53 7.05
C MET A 51 4.41 4.06 6.70
N CYS A 52 4.69 4.21 5.41
CA CYS A 52 5.97 4.70 4.92
C CYS A 52 6.22 6.14 5.41
N GLY A 53 5.27 7.05 5.23
CA GLY A 53 5.41 8.44 5.69
C GLY A 53 5.72 8.51 7.19
N LYS A 54 5.05 7.68 7.99
CA LYS A 54 5.29 7.61 9.44
C LYS A 54 6.64 6.97 9.79
N LEU A 55 7.03 5.87 9.16
CA LEU A 55 8.34 5.24 9.35
C LEU A 55 9.49 6.19 8.96
N SER A 56 9.31 7.00 7.92
CA SER A 56 10.33 7.96 7.47
C SER A 56 10.73 8.98 8.55
N GLU A 57 9.85 9.28 9.50
CA GLU A 57 10.11 10.24 10.58
C GLU A 57 11.16 9.72 11.60
N PHE A 58 11.46 8.41 11.62
CA PHE A 58 12.35 7.83 12.63
C PHE A 58 13.25 6.68 12.14
N ALA A 59 13.06 6.17 10.92
CA ALA A 59 13.86 5.08 10.39
C ALA A 59 15.23 5.61 9.87
N ALA A 60 16.30 5.31 10.61
CA ALA A 60 17.66 5.66 10.20
C ALA A 60 18.56 4.42 10.33
N PRO A 61 19.33 4.05 9.28
CA PRO A 61 19.33 4.61 7.92
C PRO A 61 18.05 4.29 7.13
N GLY A 62 17.78 5.01 6.03
CA GLY A 62 16.75 4.64 5.04
C GLY A 62 15.46 5.48 5.01
N ALA A 63 15.30 6.49 5.88
CA ALA A 63 14.15 7.42 5.86
C ALA A 63 13.74 7.90 4.45
N ASP A 64 14.71 8.22 3.58
CA ASP A 64 14.45 8.68 2.22
C ASP A 64 13.73 7.63 1.35
N ASN A 65 14.04 6.34 1.54
CA ASN A 65 13.37 5.26 0.82
C ASN A 65 11.89 5.18 1.20
N PHE A 66 11.58 5.28 2.50
CA PHE A 66 10.20 5.35 2.96
C PHE A 66 9.50 6.62 2.48
N LEU A 67 10.17 7.77 2.50
CA LEU A 67 9.59 9.03 2.01
C LEU A 67 9.28 8.97 0.50
N ASN A 68 10.14 8.35 -0.29
CA ASN A 68 9.89 8.17 -1.72
C ASN A 68 8.77 7.14 -1.97
N ALA A 69 8.72 6.04 -1.21
CA ALA A 69 7.62 5.08 -1.27
C ALA A 69 6.28 5.73 -0.89
N GLU A 70 6.25 6.58 0.14
CA GLU A 70 5.07 7.36 0.53
C GLU A 70 4.59 8.24 -0.64
N ARG A 71 5.49 8.99 -1.27
CA ARG A 71 5.16 9.87 -2.41
C ARG A 71 4.57 9.09 -3.58
N CYS A 72 5.16 7.95 -3.93
CA CYS A 72 4.64 7.06 -4.95
C CYS A 72 3.23 6.56 -4.60
N CYS A 73 3.01 6.13 -3.35
CA CYS A 73 1.70 5.68 -2.88
C CYS A 73 0.64 6.81 -2.87
N GLY A 74 1.04 8.03 -2.49
CA GLY A 74 0.18 9.22 -2.52
C GLY A 74 -0.22 9.61 -3.94
N GLY A 75 0.73 9.55 -4.88
CA GLY A 75 0.48 9.75 -6.30
C GLY A 75 -0.55 8.75 -6.85
N ALA A 76 -0.34 7.45 -6.59
CA ALA A 76 -1.25 6.40 -7.04
C ALA A 76 -2.66 6.57 -6.43
N SER A 77 -2.74 6.89 -5.14
CA SER A 77 -4.02 7.13 -4.46
C SER A 77 -4.79 8.30 -5.05
N THR A 78 -4.11 9.42 -5.34
CA THR A 78 -4.71 10.61 -5.95
C THR A 78 -5.26 10.30 -7.34
N MET A 79 -4.46 9.64 -8.19
CA MET A 79 -4.88 9.25 -9.53
C MET A 79 -6.10 8.32 -9.52
N LEU A 80 -6.14 7.37 -8.59
CA LEU A 80 -7.26 6.43 -8.46
C LEU A 80 -8.51 7.13 -7.94
N ALA A 81 -8.40 8.06 -6.99
CA ALA A 81 -9.52 8.82 -6.46
C ALA A 81 -10.22 9.65 -7.56
N ASP A 82 -9.44 10.32 -8.42
CA ASP A 82 -9.96 11.15 -9.51
C ASP A 82 -10.72 10.34 -10.58
N ASN A 83 -10.43 9.05 -10.71
CA ASN A 83 -10.94 8.22 -11.80
C ASN A 83 -11.99 7.18 -11.38
N LEU A 84 -11.96 6.70 -10.14
CA LEU A 84 -12.92 5.71 -9.63
C LEU A 84 -14.19 6.36 -9.08
N GLY A 85 -14.12 7.63 -8.70
CA GLY A 85 -15.22 8.35 -8.07
C GLY A 85 -15.40 7.99 -6.59
N VAL A 86 -15.82 8.99 -5.80
CA VAL A 86 -15.86 8.93 -4.33
C VAL A 86 -16.64 7.71 -3.81
N HIS A 87 -17.78 7.39 -4.40
CA HIS A 87 -18.62 6.29 -3.91
C HIS A 87 -17.96 4.91 -3.98
N LEU A 88 -17.18 4.62 -5.03
CA LEU A 88 -16.47 3.34 -5.16
C LEU A 88 -15.31 3.25 -4.16
N VAL A 89 -14.56 4.34 -4.00
CA VAL A 89 -13.50 4.45 -3.00
C VAL A 89 -14.06 4.32 -1.59
N GLU A 90 -15.20 4.94 -1.30
CA GLU A 90 -15.85 4.83 0.02
C GLU A 90 -16.38 3.42 0.31
N LYS A 91 -16.89 2.72 -0.72
CA LYS A 91 -17.50 1.40 -0.53
C LYS A 91 -16.46 0.28 -0.45
N TYR A 92 -15.42 0.35 -1.28
CA TYR A 92 -14.45 -0.75 -1.46
C TYR A 92 -13.04 -0.38 -1.00
N GLY A 93 -12.70 0.91 -0.99
CA GLY A 93 -11.47 1.46 -0.44
C GLY A 93 -11.59 1.87 1.04
N SER A 94 -12.71 1.55 1.70
CA SER A 94 -13.26 2.15 2.93
C SER A 94 -12.40 2.20 4.21
N ALA A 95 -11.11 1.83 4.17
CA ALA A 95 -10.15 2.10 5.24
C ALA A 95 -9.01 3.05 4.85
N ALA A 96 -9.17 3.78 3.74
CA ALA A 96 -8.30 4.90 3.37
C ALA A 96 -8.83 6.25 3.91
N ARG A 97 -9.78 6.25 4.86
CA ARG A 97 -10.23 7.49 5.52
C ARG A 97 -9.22 7.90 6.58
N ASP A 98 -9.05 9.20 6.77
CA ASP A 98 -8.13 9.75 7.78
C ASP A 98 -8.38 9.21 9.20
N CYS A 99 -9.63 8.90 9.54
CA CYS A 99 -9.99 8.30 10.84
C CYS A 99 -9.49 6.86 10.99
N ASP A 100 -9.49 6.05 9.93
CA ASP A 100 -9.00 4.67 9.97
C ASP A 100 -7.47 4.63 9.97
N LEU A 101 -6.86 5.63 9.34
CA LEU A 101 -5.42 5.86 9.35
C LEU A 101 -4.94 6.51 10.66
N SER A 102 -5.84 7.06 11.48
CA SER A 102 -5.47 7.64 12.78
C SER A 102 -4.96 6.56 13.75
N GLU A 103 -5.60 5.40 13.79
CA GLU A 103 -5.13 4.24 14.56
C GLU A 103 -3.77 3.72 14.05
N VAL A 104 -3.55 3.82 12.74
CA VAL A 104 -2.26 3.51 12.12
C VAL A 104 -1.19 4.50 12.60
N ARG A 105 -1.48 5.80 12.58
CA ARG A 105 -0.57 6.86 13.05
C ARG A 105 -0.27 6.72 14.54
N ASP A 106 -1.28 6.45 15.36
CA ASP A 106 -1.15 6.32 16.81
C ASP A 106 -0.38 5.06 17.21
N GLY A 107 -0.65 3.94 16.54
CA GLY A 107 0.13 2.72 16.72
C GLY A 107 1.61 2.92 16.36
N ILE A 108 1.92 3.73 15.36
CA ILE A 108 3.32 3.93 14.96
C ILE A 108 4.12 4.75 16.00
N LEU A 109 3.46 5.57 16.82
CA LEU A 109 4.15 6.22 17.96
C LEU A 109 4.71 5.19 18.95
N THR A 110 4.09 4.02 19.09
CA THR A 110 4.64 2.89 19.86
C THR A 110 5.84 2.21 19.19
N LEU A 111 5.98 2.29 17.86
CA LEU A 111 7.15 1.74 17.12
C LEU A 111 8.42 2.56 17.35
N LYS A 112 8.28 3.89 17.42
CA LYS A 112 9.38 4.84 17.58
C LYS A 112 10.36 4.48 18.72
N TRP A 113 9.87 3.83 19.76
CA TRP A 113 10.64 3.52 20.96
C TRP A 113 11.20 2.10 21.02
N ARG A 114 10.83 1.23 20.08
CA ARG A 114 11.04 -0.23 20.21
C ARG A 114 11.59 -0.93 18.97
N ALA A 115 11.50 -0.32 17.79
CA ALA A 115 11.95 -0.96 16.55
C ALA A 115 13.48 -0.92 16.42
N THR A 116 14.09 -2.08 16.19
CA THR A 116 15.48 -2.23 15.76
C THR A 116 15.61 -2.07 14.23
N GLU A 117 16.82 -1.93 13.71
CA GLU A 117 17.04 -1.90 12.24
C GLU A 117 16.48 -3.14 11.55
N LEU A 118 16.65 -4.33 12.14
CA LEU A 118 16.09 -5.58 11.62
C LEU A 118 14.57 -5.53 11.55
N ASP A 119 13.91 -4.97 12.57
CA ASP A 119 12.47 -4.83 12.61
C ASP A 119 11.97 -3.89 11.50
N ILE A 120 12.74 -2.84 11.20
CA ILE A 120 12.44 -1.89 10.12
C ILE A 120 12.63 -2.55 8.76
N THR A 121 13.68 -3.34 8.55
CA THR A 121 13.89 -4.11 7.31
C THR A 121 12.77 -5.14 7.11
N GLU A 122 12.35 -5.85 8.15
CA GLU A 122 11.20 -6.77 8.08
C GLU A 122 9.90 -6.04 7.72
N MET A 123 9.68 -4.84 8.28
CA MET A 123 8.54 -3.99 7.92
C MET A 123 8.62 -3.52 6.47
N ALA A 124 9.79 -3.07 5.99
CA ALA A 124 9.97 -2.66 4.59
C ALA A 124 9.65 -3.81 3.63
N ALA A 125 10.16 -5.01 3.90
CA ALA A 125 9.87 -6.21 3.11
C ALA A 125 8.39 -6.60 3.15
N TRP A 126 7.73 -6.49 4.31
CA TRP A 126 6.30 -6.74 4.44
C TRP A 126 5.47 -5.76 3.60
N LEU A 127 5.77 -4.45 3.73
CA LEU A 127 5.10 -3.39 2.96
C LEU A 127 5.34 -3.55 1.46
N ALA A 128 6.56 -3.91 1.04
CA ALA A 128 6.88 -4.22 -0.35
C ALA A 128 6.02 -5.38 -0.88
N GLY A 129 5.86 -6.45 -0.09
CA GLY A 129 5.00 -7.56 -0.44
C GLY A 129 3.53 -7.17 -0.60
N SER A 130 3.04 -6.23 0.22
CA SER A 130 1.70 -5.66 0.07
C SER A 130 1.56 -4.81 -1.20
N ILE A 131 2.54 -3.95 -1.50
CA ILE A 131 2.53 -3.13 -2.71
C ILE A 131 2.59 -3.99 -3.98
N ALA A 132 3.41 -5.05 -4.00
CA ALA A 132 3.48 -5.96 -5.14
C ALA A 132 2.11 -6.62 -5.46
N LYS A 133 1.27 -6.87 -4.44
CA LYS A 133 -0.10 -7.37 -4.65
C LYS A 133 -0.99 -6.31 -5.30
N ALA A 134 -0.86 -5.04 -4.91
CA ALA A 134 -1.60 -3.94 -5.50
C ALA A 134 -1.16 -3.69 -6.95
N ASP A 135 0.14 -3.67 -7.19
CA ASP A 135 0.76 -3.56 -8.52
C ASP A 135 0.23 -4.63 -9.48
N ALA A 136 0.32 -5.91 -9.09
CA ALA A 136 -0.22 -7.02 -9.88
C ALA A 136 -1.73 -6.90 -10.17
N ALA A 137 -2.51 -6.32 -9.23
CA ALA A 137 -3.92 -6.07 -9.44
C ALA A 137 -4.15 -4.97 -10.49
N PHE A 138 -3.37 -3.90 -10.47
CA PHE A 138 -3.43 -2.85 -11.48
C PHE A 138 -3.01 -3.37 -12.87
N GLU A 139 -1.89 -4.08 -12.95
CA GLU A 139 -1.43 -4.74 -14.18
C GLU A 139 -2.50 -5.67 -14.76
N SER A 140 -3.20 -6.43 -13.91
CA SER A 140 -4.30 -7.28 -14.37
C SER A 140 -5.43 -6.47 -15.04
N VAL A 141 -5.66 -5.23 -14.62
CA VAL A 141 -6.67 -4.33 -15.22
C VAL A 141 -6.18 -3.73 -16.53
N VAL A 142 -4.89 -3.42 -16.64
CA VAL A 142 -4.29 -2.93 -17.90
C VAL A 142 -4.56 -3.90 -19.05
N HIS A 143 -4.49 -5.20 -18.77
CA HIS A 143 -4.69 -6.26 -19.77
C HIS A 143 -6.15 -6.73 -19.92
N ARG A 144 -7.12 -6.14 -19.19
CA ARG A 144 -8.54 -6.49 -19.34
C ARG A 144 -9.14 -5.85 -20.59
N SER A 145 -9.42 -6.68 -21.59
CA SER A 145 -10.06 -6.27 -22.84
C SER A 145 -11.45 -5.64 -22.68
N THR A 146 -12.13 -5.90 -21.56
CA THR A 146 -13.47 -5.37 -21.25
C THR A 146 -13.44 -4.03 -20.50
N ALA A 147 -12.27 -3.57 -20.05
CA ALA A 147 -12.15 -2.31 -19.33
C ALA A 147 -12.10 -1.12 -20.31
N PRO A 148 -12.79 0.00 -20.00
CA PRO A 148 -12.64 1.24 -20.74
C PRO A 148 -11.19 1.72 -20.78
N LYS A 149 -10.74 2.23 -21.93
CA LYS A 149 -9.35 2.72 -22.12
C LYS A 149 -8.88 3.65 -21.00
N LYS A 150 -9.71 4.62 -20.59
CA LYS A 150 -9.38 5.55 -19.49
C LYS A 150 -9.05 4.83 -18.17
N LEU A 151 -9.75 3.73 -17.87
CA LEU A 151 -9.48 2.92 -16.68
C LEU A 151 -8.20 2.10 -16.84
N CYS A 152 -7.92 1.56 -18.03
CA CYS A 152 -6.65 0.91 -18.33
C CYS A 152 -5.47 1.88 -18.19
N ASP A 153 -5.59 3.09 -18.74
CA ASP A 153 -4.56 4.13 -18.65
C ASP A 153 -4.32 4.55 -17.17
N THR A 154 -5.40 4.67 -16.40
CA THR A 154 -5.32 4.95 -14.95
C THR A 154 -4.64 3.79 -14.20
N ALA A 155 -4.99 2.55 -14.53
CA ALA A 155 -4.40 1.37 -13.92
C ALA A 155 -2.90 1.27 -14.25
N ALA A 156 -2.50 1.54 -15.48
CA ALA A 156 -1.09 1.53 -15.88
C ALA A 156 -0.26 2.56 -15.10
N ALA A 157 -0.78 3.78 -14.93
CA ALA A 157 -0.10 4.79 -14.13
C ALA A 157 -0.04 4.43 -12.63
N ALA A 158 -1.09 3.81 -12.09
CA ALA A 158 -1.10 3.33 -10.71
C ALA A 158 -0.16 2.13 -10.50
N ALA A 159 -0.04 1.23 -11.49
CA ALA A 159 0.91 0.12 -11.50
C ALA A 159 2.34 0.66 -11.47
N GLU A 160 2.70 1.57 -12.37
CA GLU A 160 4.02 2.21 -12.42
C GLU A 160 4.42 2.84 -11.07
N LEU A 161 3.52 3.62 -10.47
CA LEU A 161 3.76 4.22 -9.15
C LEU A 161 3.89 3.17 -8.03
N SER A 162 3.10 2.10 -8.09
CA SER A 162 3.20 0.98 -7.14
C SER A 162 4.51 0.23 -7.31
N HIS A 163 4.94 -0.01 -8.55
CA HIS A 163 6.22 -0.63 -8.87
C HIS A 163 7.40 0.20 -8.33
N GLN A 164 7.37 1.53 -8.51
CA GLN A 164 8.38 2.41 -7.92
C GLN A 164 8.38 2.37 -6.39
N ALA A 165 7.20 2.39 -5.75
CA ALA A 165 7.09 2.24 -4.30
C ALA A 165 7.69 0.90 -3.82
N TRP A 166 7.41 -0.19 -4.54
CA TRP A 166 8.01 -1.49 -4.29
C TRP A 166 9.54 -1.44 -4.43
N ALA A 167 10.07 -0.81 -5.48
CA ALA A 167 11.51 -0.70 -5.70
C ALA A 167 12.23 0.02 -4.55
N TRP A 168 11.64 1.09 -4.02
CA TRP A 168 12.17 1.80 -2.84
C TRP A 168 12.19 0.94 -1.58
N LEU A 169 11.23 0.03 -1.42
CA LEU A 169 11.08 -0.83 -0.25
C LEU A 169 11.82 -2.18 -0.35
N ALA A 170 11.97 -2.75 -1.55
CA ALA A 170 12.46 -4.12 -1.78
C ALA A 170 13.92 -4.20 -2.29
N GLY A 171 14.50 -3.10 -2.78
CA GLY A 171 15.95 -3.00 -2.94
C GLY A 171 16.55 -3.37 -4.30
N ASP A 172 15.79 -3.77 -5.32
CA ASP A 172 16.36 -4.25 -6.60
C ASP A 172 17.12 -3.20 -7.43
N SER A 173 17.21 -1.95 -6.97
CA SER A 173 17.96 -0.86 -7.62
C SER A 173 18.63 0.10 -6.62
N GLY A 174 19.08 -0.41 -5.47
CA GLY A 174 19.65 0.42 -4.39
C GLY A 174 18.62 0.96 -3.38
N GLY A 175 17.44 0.34 -3.30
CA GLY A 175 16.49 0.52 -2.19
C GLY A 175 16.97 -0.13 -0.89
N TRP A 176 16.16 -0.02 0.18
CA TRP A 176 16.50 -0.29 1.59
C TRP A 176 17.71 -1.23 1.84
N PRO A 177 18.79 -0.76 2.51
CA PRO A 177 20.00 -1.55 2.76
C PRO A 177 19.79 -2.77 3.67
#